data_AF-A0A6S6TH43-F1
#
_entry.id   AF-A0A6S6TH43-F1
#
_cell.length_a   1.000
_cell.length_b   1.000
_cell.length_c   1.000
_cell.angle_alpha   90.00
_cell.angle_beta   90.00
_cell.angle_gamma   90.00
#
_symmetry.space_group_name_H-M   'P 1'
#
loop_
_entity.id
_entity.type
_entity.pdbx_description
1 polymer ?
#
loop_
_entity_poly.entity_id
_entity_poly.type
_entity_poly.pdbx_seq_one_letter_code
_entity_poly.pdbx_strand_id
1 'polypeptide(L)'
;MLIMLLKKGKRMTKFLRYVFISTLLFSLLGCTLNVPHSTTTPSSKTSTVYLKVPSNDCEIRKWYNYQVVAISLINKRWIEEGIALEERAKMAYALRHNARMNARYMMQDKKAVKVLQERDMKKYGNPDGPDFSYLIHKSKSKGIKGDEVYKKIIESSSRTNAQYNADCMNTK
;
A
#
# COMPACT_ATOMS: atom_id res chain seq x y z
N MET A 1 31.62 5.51 32.81
CA MET A 1 31.60 5.32 34.28
C MET A 1 30.31 5.93 34.81
N LEU A 2 29.46 5.11 35.44
CA LEU A 2 28.35 5.46 36.36
C LEU A 2 27.16 6.27 35.76
N ILE A 3 25.89 5.89 35.89
CA ILE A 3 25.19 5.19 36.97
C ILE A 3 24.10 4.25 36.41
N MET A 4 23.98 3.10 37.07
CA MET A 4 23.09 1.99 36.85
C MET A 4 22.02 1.98 37.97
N LEU A 5 20.92 1.22 37.79
CA LEU A 5 19.97 0.68 38.79
C LEU A 5 18.69 1.51 39.07
N LEU A 6 17.53 1.06 38.58
CA LEU A 6 16.61 0.05 39.16
C LEU A 6 15.87 0.52 40.42
N LYS A 7 14.53 0.64 40.32
CA LYS A 7 13.64 0.23 41.42
C LYS A 7 12.29 -0.31 40.92
N LYS A 8 12.01 -1.53 41.36
CA LYS A 8 10.82 -2.35 41.14
C LYS A 8 9.59 -1.80 41.88
N GLY A 9 8.42 -1.96 41.24
CA GLY A 9 7.25 -2.63 41.84
C GLY A 9 6.38 -1.89 42.86
N LYS A 10 5.09 -1.75 42.53
CA LYS A 10 3.99 -1.85 43.50
C LYS A 10 2.87 -2.70 42.92
N ARG A 11 2.37 -3.62 43.74
CA ARG A 11 1.52 -4.77 43.44
C ARG A 11 0.11 -4.51 44.00
N MET A 12 -0.90 -5.10 43.33
CA MET A 12 -2.09 -5.75 43.94
C MET A 12 -3.21 -4.84 44.47
N THR A 13 -4.46 -4.90 43.98
CA THR A 13 -5.56 -5.84 44.33
C THR A 13 -6.85 -5.23 43.71
N LYS A 14 -7.97 -5.87 43.35
CA LYS A 14 -8.56 -7.21 43.55
C LYS A 14 -9.77 -7.32 42.60
N PHE A 15 -9.98 -8.52 42.06
CA PHE A 15 -11.26 -9.23 41.90
C PHE A 15 -12.49 -8.49 41.34
N LEU A 16 -12.93 -8.91 40.15
CA LEU A 16 -14.28 -9.47 40.05
C LEU A 16 -14.33 -10.61 39.03
N ARG A 17 -14.59 -11.80 39.54
CA ARG A 17 -14.91 -13.04 38.83
C ARG A 17 -16.36 -12.95 38.37
N TYR A 18 -16.66 -13.26 37.11
CA TYR A 18 -17.98 -13.77 36.75
C TYR A 18 -17.82 -14.82 35.65
N VAL A 19 -17.71 -16.08 36.10
CA VAL A 19 -18.00 -17.28 35.31
C VAL A 19 -19.45 -17.60 35.60
N PHE A 20 -20.34 -17.49 34.61
CA PHE A 20 -21.64 -18.13 34.65
C PHE A 20 -21.76 -19.05 33.44
N ILE A 21 -21.67 -20.33 33.76
CA ILE A 21 -22.05 -21.46 32.93
C ILE A 21 -23.58 -21.44 32.84
N SER A 22 -24.13 -21.41 31.63
CA SER A 22 -25.52 -21.81 31.39
C SER A 22 -25.58 -22.64 30.12
N THR A 23 -25.57 -23.95 30.32
CA THR A 23 -26.03 -24.94 29.35
C THR A 23 -27.55 -25.04 29.44
N LEU A 24 -28.29 -24.81 28.36
CA LEU A 24 -29.58 -25.48 28.15
C LEU A 24 -30.03 -25.50 26.68
N LEU A 25 -30.13 -26.73 26.18
CA LEU A 25 -31.02 -27.34 25.17
C LEU A 25 -31.48 -26.59 23.90
N PHE A 26 -31.12 -27.23 22.79
CA PHE A 26 -31.87 -27.46 21.56
C PHE A 26 -33.40 -27.29 21.65
N SER A 27 -33.95 -26.51 20.73
CA SER A 27 -35.25 -26.80 20.12
C SER A 27 -35.16 -26.57 18.60
N LEU A 28 -35.35 -27.66 17.86
CA LEU A 28 -35.52 -27.70 16.42
C LEU A 28 -36.96 -27.27 16.10
N LEU A 29 -37.11 -26.15 15.40
CA LEU A 29 -38.31 -25.82 14.63
C LEU A 29 -37.83 -25.30 13.28
N GLY A 30 -38.00 -26.15 12.27
CA GLY A 30 -37.68 -25.84 10.88
C GLY A 30 -38.65 -24.82 10.32
N CYS A 31 -38.13 -23.64 9.99
CA CYS A 31 -38.73 -22.77 8.99
C CYS A 31 -38.03 -23.04 7.66
N THR A 32 -38.69 -23.78 6.78
CA THR A 32 -38.32 -23.93 5.37
C THR A 32 -38.65 -22.64 4.63
N LEU A 33 -37.71 -21.68 4.63
CA LEU A 33 -37.77 -20.56 3.70
C LEU A 33 -37.35 -21.08 2.31
N ASN A 34 -38.35 -21.33 1.47
CA ASN A 34 -38.20 -21.47 0.03
C ASN A 34 -37.60 -20.17 -0.54
N VAL A 35 -36.28 -20.15 -0.72
CA VAL A 35 -35.61 -19.14 -1.52
C VAL A 35 -35.69 -19.58 -2.98
N PRO A 36 -36.37 -18.86 -3.88
CA PRO A 36 -36.33 -19.15 -5.30
C PRO A 36 -34.89 -18.96 -5.79
N HIS A 37 -34.26 -20.08 -6.17
CA HIS A 37 -32.95 -20.09 -6.81
C HIS A 37 -33.11 -19.49 -8.21
N SER A 38 -32.95 -18.17 -8.30
CA SER A 38 -32.82 -17.48 -9.56
C SER A 38 -31.46 -17.88 -10.13
N THR A 39 -31.43 -18.85 -11.03
CA THR A 39 -30.28 -19.19 -11.87
C THR A 39 -30.03 -18.06 -12.85
N THR A 40 -29.50 -16.95 -12.34
CA THR A 40 -28.77 -15.98 -13.15
C THR A 40 -27.31 -16.28 -12.96
N THR A 41 -26.79 -17.18 -13.80
CA THR A 41 -25.35 -17.42 -13.97
C THR A 41 -24.67 -16.06 -14.17
N PRO A 42 -23.90 -15.53 -13.21
CA PRO A 42 -23.02 -14.43 -13.52
C PRO A 42 -21.97 -15.04 -14.45
N SER A 43 -22.00 -14.63 -15.72
CA SER A 43 -20.95 -14.91 -16.70
C SER A 43 -19.61 -14.62 -16.02
N SER A 44 -18.95 -15.69 -15.55
CA SER A 44 -17.62 -15.68 -15.00
C SER A 44 -16.68 -15.27 -16.12
N LYS A 45 -16.51 -13.96 -16.30
CA LYS A 45 -15.29 -13.43 -16.90
C LYS A 45 -14.22 -13.83 -15.92
N THR A 46 -13.56 -14.94 -16.22
CA THR A 46 -12.45 -15.48 -15.44
C THR A 46 -11.49 -14.33 -15.15
N SER A 47 -11.56 -13.80 -13.94
CA SER A 47 -10.52 -12.93 -13.42
C SER A 47 -9.36 -13.89 -13.16
N THR A 48 -8.59 -14.19 -14.21
CA THR A 48 -7.25 -14.72 -14.08
C THR A 48 -6.46 -13.65 -13.35
N VAL A 49 -6.59 -13.65 -12.01
CA VAL A 49 -5.67 -12.99 -11.11
C VAL A 49 -4.30 -13.57 -11.48
N TYR A 50 -3.49 -12.75 -12.16
CA TYR A 50 -2.13 -13.09 -12.53
C TYR A 50 -1.33 -13.29 -11.24
N LEU A 51 -1.35 -14.51 -10.70
CA LEU A 51 -0.53 -14.97 -9.58
C LEU A 51 0.92 -15.30 -10.01
N LYS A 52 1.25 -15.09 -11.29
CA LYS A 52 2.60 -15.30 -11.81
C LYS A 52 3.50 -14.17 -11.33
N VAL A 53 4.59 -14.52 -10.65
CA VAL A 53 5.68 -13.58 -10.35
C VAL A 53 6.22 -13.03 -11.68
N PRO A 54 6.31 -11.71 -11.86
CA PRO A 54 6.88 -11.11 -13.06
C PRO A 54 8.25 -11.68 -13.40
N SER A 55 8.42 -12.10 -14.66
CA SER A 55 9.59 -12.82 -15.16
C SER A 55 10.49 -11.99 -16.08
N ASN A 56 10.03 -10.81 -16.52
CA ASN A 56 10.80 -9.85 -17.32
C ASN A 56 10.44 -8.40 -16.95
N ASP A 57 11.23 -7.45 -17.45
CA ASP A 57 11.08 -6.03 -17.13
C ASP A 57 9.70 -5.45 -17.49
N CYS A 58 9.09 -5.92 -18.58
CA CYS A 58 7.76 -5.47 -18.99
C CYS A 58 6.66 -6.00 -18.05
N GLU A 59 6.74 -7.26 -17.64
CA GLU A 59 5.86 -7.84 -16.62
C GLU A 59 6.04 -7.12 -15.27
N ILE A 60 7.28 -6.79 -14.88
CA ILE A 60 7.59 -6.04 -13.66
C ILE A 60 7.00 -4.63 -13.73
N ARG A 61 7.14 -3.96 -14.88
CA ARG A 61 6.57 -2.62 -15.13
C ARG A 61 5.05 -2.65 -15.02
N LYS A 62 4.41 -3.68 -15.58
CA LYS A 62 2.96 -3.89 -15.50
C LYS A 62 2.51 -4.11 -14.05
N TRP A 63 3.22 -4.96 -13.30
CA TRP A 63 2.97 -5.15 -11.86
C TRP A 63 3.08 -3.83 -11.09
N TYR A 64 4.15 -3.07 -11.30
CA TYR A 64 4.36 -1.76 -10.66
C TYR A 64 3.23 -0.79 -10.96
N ASN A 65 2.75 -0.76 -12.21
CA ASN A 65 1.62 0.08 -12.61
C ASN A 65 0.36 -0.26 -11.81
N TYR A 66 0.03 -1.54 -11.63
CA TYR A 66 -1.12 -1.94 -10.83
C TYR A 66 -1.01 -1.45 -9.39
N GLN A 67 0.17 -1.53 -8.78
CA GLN A 67 0.39 -1.00 -7.43
C GLN A 67 0.16 0.52 -7.38
N VAL A 68 0.70 1.26 -8.35
CA VAL A 68 0.67 2.73 -8.37
C VAL A 68 -0.73 3.27 -8.63
N VAL A 69 -1.46 2.74 -9.62
CA VAL A 69 -2.80 3.27 -9.95
C VAL A 69 -3.81 3.01 -8.84
N ALA A 70 -3.63 1.92 -8.07
CA ALA A 70 -4.47 1.57 -6.93
C ALA A 70 -4.41 2.60 -5.80
N ILE A 71 -3.31 3.35 -5.65
CA ILE A 71 -3.14 4.37 -4.60
C ILE A 71 -4.28 5.40 -4.64
N SER A 72 -4.72 5.80 -5.83
CA SER A 72 -5.83 6.76 -5.98
C SER A 72 -7.16 6.22 -5.45
N LEU A 73 -7.43 4.92 -5.63
CA LEU A 73 -8.61 4.25 -5.13
C LEU A 73 -8.53 4.02 -3.62
N ILE A 74 -7.37 3.56 -3.13
CA ILE A 74 -7.10 3.37 -1.70
C ILE A 74 -7.27 4.70 -0.95
N ASN A 75 -6.79 5.81 -1.52
CA ASN A 75 -6.94 7.12 -0.90
C ASN A 75 -8.40 7.57 -0.74
N LYS A 76 -9.33 7.13 -1.60
CA LYS A 76 -10.77 7.40 -1.41
C LYS A 76 -11.27 6.75 -0.13
N ARG A 77 -10.88 5.49 0.11
CA ARG A 77 -11.20 4.77 1.35
C ARG A 77 -10.62 5.45 2.58
N TRP A 78 -9.36 5.90 2.53
CA TRP A 78 -8.76 6.63 3.65
C TRP A 78 -9.49 7.94 3.99
N ILE A 79 -10.12 8.59 3.00
CA ILE A 79 -10.97 9.76 3.25
C ILE A 79 -12.23 9.35 4.01
N GLU A 80 -12.89 8.26 3.61
CA GLU A 80 -14.07 7.70 4.29
C GLU A 80 -13.74 7.27 5.74
N GLU A 81 -12.53 6.76 5.96
CA GLU A 81 -11.99 6.39 7.28
C GLU A 81 -11.55 7.62 8.12
N GLY A 82 -11.66 8.83 7.60
CA GLY A 82 -11.32 10.07 8.33
C GLY A 82 -9.83 10.31 8.52
N ILE A 83 -8.96 9.66 7.74
CA ILE A 83 -7.51 9.82 7.87
C ILE A 83 -7.08 11.20 7.38
N ALA A 84 -6.31 11.90 8.22
CA ALA A 84 -5.79 13.23 7.96
C ALA A 84 -4.99 13.31 6.65
N LEU A 85 -5.06 14.45 5.96
CA LEU A 85 -4.47 14.63 4.63
C LEU A 85 -2.96 14.38 4.59
N GLU A 86 -2.20 14.90 5.57
CA GLU A 86 -0.76 14.68 5.66
C GLU A 86 -0.43 13.19 5.81
N GLU A 87 -1.18 12.48 6.65
CA GLU A 87 -0.97 11.05 6.87
C GLU A 87 -1.26 10.25 5.60
N ARG A 88 -2.36 10.55 4.91
CA ARG A 88 -2.65 9.96 3.59
C ARG A 88 -1.53 10.21 2.57
N ALA A 89 -0.88 11.38 2.61
CA ALA A 89 0.25 11.67 1.73
C ALA A 89 1.48 10.82 2.08
N LYS A 90 1.79 10.62 3.37
CA LYS A 90 2.87 9.72 3.83
C LYS A 90 2.58 8.28 3.42
N MET A 91 1.36 7.80 3.62
CA MET A 91 0.93 6.45 3.23
C MET A 91 1.00 6.27 1.70
N ALA A 92 0.52 7.23 0.91
CA ALA A 92 0.61 7.19 -0.55
C ALA A 92 2.07 7.18 -1.05
N TYR A 93 2.93 7.99 -0.44
CA TYR A 93 4.37 7.97 -0.69
C TYR A 93 4.97 6.58 -0.39
N ALA A 94 4.66 6.03 0.78
CA ALA A 94 5.17 4.74 1.21
C ALA A 94 4.76 3.61 0.26
N LEU A 95 3.49 3.56 -0.16
CA LEU A 95 3.01 2.59 -1.16
C LEU A 95 3.81 2.66 -2.46
N ARG A 96 4.03 3.87 -3.00
CA ARG A 96 4.81 4.04 -4.23
C ARG A 96 6.28 3.71 -4.05
N HIS A 97 6.88 4.12 -2.93
CA HIS A 97 8.26 3.82 -2.61
C HIS A 97 8.46 2.29 -2.54
N ASN A 98 7.62 1.60 -1.79
CA ASN A 98 7.67 0.14 -1.67
C ASN A 98 7.44 -0.56 -3.01
N ALA A 99 6.51 -0.08 -3.83
CA ALA A 99 6.32 -0.60 -5.19
C ALA A 99 7.60 -0.47 -6.05
N ARG A 100 8.34 0.65 -5.93
CA ARG A 100 9.62 0.83 -6.63
C ARG A 100 10.66 -0.18 -6.14
N MET A 101 10.79 -0.35 -4.83
CA MET A 101 11.77 -1.25 -4.23
C MET A 101 11.49 -2.71 -4.60
N ASN A 102 10.23 -3.12 -4.55
CA ASN A 102 9.80 -4.46 -4.98
C ASN A 102 10.05 -4.67 -6.49
N ALA A 103 9.76 -3.67 -7.33
CA ALA A 103 10.07 -3.77 -8.76
C ALA A 103 11.56 -4.00 -9.02
N ARG A 104 12.44 -3.24 -8.34
CA ARG A 104 13.90 -3.41 -8.44
C ARG A 104 14.39 -4.74 -7.89
N TYR A 105 13.76 -5.24 -6.84
CA TYR A 105 14.07 -6.55 -6.29
C TYR A 105 13.79 -7.65 -7.32
N MET A 106 12.66 -7.55 -8.03
CA MET A 106 12.26 -8.50 -9.08
C MET A 106 13.10 -8.42 -10.36
N MET A 107 13.77 -7.29 -10.65
CA MET A 107 14.64 -7.17 -11.82
C MET A 107 15.79 -8.17 -11.77
N GLN A 108 15.97 -8.95 -12.85
CA GLN A 108 17.03 -9.96 -12.94
C GLN A 108 18.41 -9.33 -13.17
N ASP A 109 18.49 -8.30 -14.02
CA ASP A 109 19.74 -7.58 -14.26
C ASP A 109 20.08 -6.64 -13.08
N LYS A 110 20.97 -7.10 -12.22
CA LYS A 110 21.43 -6.32 -11.05
C LYS A 110 22.34 -5.16 -11.43
N LYS A 111 23.00 -5.18 -12.59
CA LYS A 111 23.77 -4.03 -13.08
C LYS A 111 22.82 -2.90 -13.48
N ALA A 112 21.72 -3.21 -14.16
CA ALA A 112 20.67 -2.23 -14.46
C ALA A 112 20.09 -1.61 -13.18
N VAL A 113 19.85 -2.41 -12.12
CA VAL A 113 19.42 -1.89 -10.82
C VAL A 113 20.44 -0.92 -10.23
N LYS A 114 21.75 -1.21 -10.31
CA LYS A 114 22.80 -0.32 -9.83
C LYS A 114 22.84 1.02 -10.56
N VAL A 115 22.72 1.00 -11.89
CA VAL A 115 22.60 2.22 -12.70
C VAL A 115 21.40 3.07 -12.26
N LEU A 116 20.25 2.44 -11.97
CA LEU A 116 19.08 3.15 -11.47
C LEU A 116 19.32 3.78 -10.08
N GLN A 117 20.02 3.06 -9.19
CA GLN A 117 20.38 3.54 -7.86
C GLN A 117 21.37 4.72 -7.92
N GLU A 118 22.39 4.64 -8.76
CA GLU A 118 23.37 5.73 -8.96
C GLU A 118 22.71 6.98 -9.52
N ARG A 119 21.84 6.83 -10.52
CA ARG A 119 21.03 7.94 -11.05
C ARG A 119 20.19 8.58 -9.96
N ASP A 120 19.53 7.78 -9.13
CA ASP A 120 18.67 8.27 -8.07
C ASP A 120 19.47 8.93 -6.95
N MET A 121 20.64 8.39 -6.59
CA MET A 121 21.59 9.04 -5.69
C MET A 121 21.99 10.42 -6.20
N LYS A 122 22.40 10.53 -7.48
CA LYS A 122 22.78 11.81 -8.09
C LYS A 122 21.64 12.83 -8.11
N LYS A 123 20.41 12.37 -8.33
CA LYS A 123 19.24 13.24 -8.52
C LYS A 123 18.54 13.62 -7.22
N TYR A 124 18.47 12.71 -6.26
CA TYR A 124 17.66 12.82 -5.06
C TYR A 124 18.48 12.77 -3.77
N GLY A 125 19.77 12.43 -3.84
CA GLY A 125 20.59 12.15 -2.66
C GLY A 125 20.25 10.82 -1.98
N ASN A 126 19.49 9.95 -2.66
CA ASN A 126 19.02 8.68 -2.12
C ASN A 126 18.92 7.64 -3.25
N PRO A 127 19.56 6.44 -3.11
CA PRO A 127 19.57 5.43 -4.17
C PRO A 127 18.18 4.83 -4.43
N ASP A 128 17.25 4.97 -3.50
CA ASP A 128 15.92 4.38 -3.53
C ASP A 128 14.85 5.34 -4.08
N GLY A 129 15.31 6.44 -4.69
CA GLY A 129 14.49 7.48 -5.28
C GLY A 129 14.24 8.64 -4.31
N PRO A 130 13.30 9.55 -4.63
CA PRO A 130 13.00 10.68 -3.75
C PRO A 130 12.39 10.17 -2.44
N ASP A 131 12.81 10.75 -1.32
CA ASP A 131 12.14 10.58 -0.04
C ASP A 131 10.94 11.54 0.11
N PHE A 132 10.20 11.43 1.21
CA PHE A 132 9.04 12.28 1.44
C PHE A 132 9.42 13.77 1.55
N SER A 133 10.52 14.07 2.25
CA SER A 133 11.04 15.43 2.42
C SER A 133 11.37 16.09 1.08
N TYR A 134 12.05 15.37 0.18
CA TYR A 134 12.33 15.82 -1.18
C TYR A 134 11.04 16.17 -1.92
N LEU A 135 9.97 15.37 -1.78
CA LEU A 135 8.69 15.65 -2.45
C LEU A 135 8.00 16.90 -1.89
N ILE A 136 8.10 17.13 -0.57
CA ILE A 136 7.64 18.38 0.07
C ILE A 136 8.41 19.57 -0.49
N HIS A 137 9.75 19.51 -0.47
CA HIS A 137 10.61 20.59 -0.97
C HIS A 137 10.38 20.88 -2.45
N LYS A 138 10.29 19.84 -3.28
CA LYS A 138 10.00 19.95 -4.73
C LYS A 138 8.63 20.59 -5.00
N SER A 139 7.65 20.36 -4.14
CA SER A 139 6.32 20.98 -4.29
C SER A 139 6.37 22.44 -3.87
N LYS A 140 7.00 22.74 -2.73
CA LYS A 140 7.20 24.11 -2.24
C LYS A 140 8.05 24.97 -3.19
N SER A 141 9.08 24.42 -3.82
CA SER A 141 9.90 25.13 -4.80
C SER A 141 9.13 25.51 -6.08
N LYS A 142 7.96 24.91 -6.30
CA LYS A 142 7.01 25.29 -7.35
C LYS A 142 5.94 26.28 -6.87
N GLY A 143 6.12 26.89 -5.71
CA GLY A 143 5.18 27.85 -5.13
C GLY A 143 3.93 27.23 -4.49
N ILE A 144 3.88 25.89 -4.35
CA ILE A 144 2.74 25.20 -3.74
C ILE A 144 2.82 25.34 -2.22
N LYS A 145 1.70 25.71 -1.58
CA LYS A 145 1.64 26.08 -0.16
C LYS A 145 0.62 25.23 0.60
N GLY A 146 0.83 25.13 1.92
CA GLY A 146 -0.08 24.45 2.85
C GLY A 146 -0.46 23.04 2.41
N ASP A 147 -1.72 22.70 2.61
CA ASP A 147 -2.31 21.39 2.34
C ASP A 147 -2.20 20.92 0.88
N GLU A 148 -2.10 21.85 -0.07
CA GLU A 148 -1.98 21.50 -1.49
C GLU A 148 -0.70 20.71 -1.77
N VAL A 149 0.35 20.91 -0.97
CA VAL A 149 1.58 20.12 -1.05
C VAL A 149 1.28 18.63 -0.86
N TYR A 150 0.48 18.27 0.14
CA TYR A 150 0.13 16.89 0.45
C TYR A 150 -0.78 16.29 -0.62
N LYS A 151 -1.75 17.07 -1.13
CA LYS A 151 -2.59 16.65 -2.26
C LYS A 151 -1.75 16.33 -3.50
N LYS A 152 -0.74 17.16 -3.80
CA LYS A 152 0.21 16.90 -4.91
C LYS A 152 1.07 15.67 -4.71
N ILE A 153 1.45 15.36 -3.48
CA ILE A 153 2.16 14.10 -3.20
C ILE A 153 1.24 12.92 -3.49
N ILE A 154 0.00 12.91 -3.00
CA ILE A 154 -0.97 11.83 -3.27
C ILE A 154 -1.22 11.67 -4.78
N GLU A 155 -1.47 12.78 -5.48
CA GLU A 155 -1.69 12.80 -6.93
C GLU A 155 -0.48 12.23 -7.65
N SER A 156 0.71 12.79 -7.39
CA SER A 156 1.93 12.35 -8.04
C SER A 156 2.27 10.90 -7.71
N SER A 157 1.98 10.44 -6.50
CA SER A 157 2.19 9.06 -6.06
C SER A 157 1.34 8.06 -6.83
N SER A 158 0.20 8.49 -7.36
CA SER A 158 -0.74 7.65 -8.12
C SER A 158 -0.50 7.64 -9.64
N ARG A 159 0.47 8.42 -10.15
CA ARG A 159 0.74 8.54 -11.61
C ARG A 159 1.88 7.65 -12.08
N THR A 160 1.68 7.00 -13.21
CA THR A 160 2.71 6.20 -13.91
C THR A 160 3.36 7.02 -15.03
N ASN A 161 4.49 6.56 -15.58
CA ASN A 161 5.17 7.23 -16.69
C ASN A 161 4.73 6.60 -18.02
N ALA A 162 4.12 7.40 -18.90
CA ALA A 162 3.55 6.95 -20.16
C ALA A 162 4.59 6.43 -21.16
N GLN A 163 5.76 7.06 -21.26
CA GLN A 163 6.83 6.60 -22.15
C GLN A 163 7.28 5.19 -21.78
N TYR A 164 7.64 4.96 -20.51
CA TYR A 164 8.04 3.62 -20.05
C TYR A 164 6.91 2.60 -20.11
N ASN A 165 5.64 3.04 -20.15
CA ASN A 165 4.52 2.12 -20.39
C ASN A 165 4.49 1.71 -21.87
N ALA A 166 4.69 2.65 -22.79
CA ALA A 166 4.68 2.43 -24.23
C ALA A 166 5.86 1.55 -24.67
N ASP A 167 7.05 1.74 -24.09
CA ASP A 167 8.23 0.90 -24.36
C ASP A 167 7.93 -0.59 -24.12
N CYS A 168 7.08 -0.92 -23.14
CA CYS A 168 6.65 -2.29 -22.84
C CYS A 168 5.49 -2.82 -23.70
N MET A 169 4.88 -1.97 -24.54
CA MET A 169 3.80 -2.36 -25.46
C MET A 169 4.30 -2.60 -26.90
N ASN A 170 5.46 -2.03 -27.24
CA ASN A 170 6.02 -2.06 -28.58
C ASN A 170 7.06 -3.17 -28.80
N THR A 171 7.45 -3.88 -27.74
CA THR A 171 8.28 -5.08 -27.83
C THR A 171 7.40 -6.28 -28.20
N LYS A 172 7.18 -6.49 -29.50
CA LYS A 172 6.70 -7.78 -30.05
C LYS A 172 7.90 -8.64 -30.44
#